data_AF-A0A8C2X2B6-F1
#
_entry.id   AF-A0A8C2X2B6-F1
#
_cell.length_a   1.000
_cell.length_b   1.000
_cell.length_c   1.000
_cell.angle_alpha   90.00
_cell.angle_beta   90.00
_cell.angle_gamma   90.00
#
_symmetry.space_group_name_H-M   'P 1'
#
loop_
_entity.id
_entity.type
_entity.pdbx_description
1 polymer ?
#
loop_
_entity_poly.entity_id
_entity_poly.type
_entity_poly.pdbx_seq_one_letter_code
_entity_poly.pdbx_strand_id
1 'polypeptide(L)'
;MWAAGLEDTYGVRPLFKFLTDDGFLAVCSEAKGLTDITRATASPANIVALLPGHFEAFDLKQSGKVQSVQMEPFHCCTKEPAHAVYDTVERLPTSMKETVKGNIRALFENSVRKRLMAQRRIGCLLSGGLDSSLVAATLVKLAKEEKLQYPIQTFSIGSEDSPDVLAARKVAAHIGSEHHEVNFTAEEGIQVVEEVIYHLETYDITTVRASVGMYLISKYIKEKSESVVIFSGEGSDELTQGYLYFHKAPTPKAAAEDSVRLLKELYLFDVLRADRTTAAHGLELRVPFLDHRLTAYYLSLPEEMRTPKHGVEKHLLRDSFKDLNLIPDEILWRRKEAFSDGMMSVKKSWYVCLQEHLESMVNDDQMEKASKTFPHNPPATKEAYYFRQVFEKHYPGQAEWLSHYWMPRWTNASDPSARTLAIYEPDKEQ
;
A
#
# COMPACT_ATOMS: atom_id res chain seq x y z
N MET A 1 -31.48 -10.01 -16.15
CA MET A 1 -30.83 -9.87 -14.83
C MET A 1 -29.40 -9.47 -15.09
N TRP A 2 -28.94 -8.38 -14.50
CA TRP A 2 -27.56 -7.92 -14.65
C TRP A 2 -26.72 -8.51 -13.51
N ALA A 3 -25.60 -9.16 -13.84
CA ALA A 3 -24.53 -9.35 -12.87
C ALA A 3 -23.54 -8.19 -13.05
N ALA A 4 -23.02 -7.63 -11.96
CA ALA A 4 -22.03 -6.56 -12.01
C ALA A 4 -20.83 -6.93 -11.13
N GLY A 5 -19.63 -6.86 -11.70
CA GLY A 5 -18.38 -6.78 -10.94
C GLY A 5 -18.02 -5.30 -10.74
N LEU A 6 -17.58 -4.91 -9.55
CA LEU A 6 -17.17 -3.54 -9.23
C LEU A 6 -15.90 -3.57 -8.40
N GLU A 7 -14.94 -2.73 -8.76
CA GLU A 7 -13.72 -2.51 -7.98
C GLU A 7 -13.64 -1.05 -7.53
N ASP A 8 -13.25 -0.81 -6.28
CA ASP A 8 -13.18 0.54 -5.74
C ASP A 8 -12.12 1.39 -6.48
N THR A 9 -12.20 2.71 -6.28
CA THR A 9 -11.38 3.74 -6.96
C THR A 9 -9.89 3.44 -7.04
N TYR A 10 -9.34 2.85 -5.96
CA TYR A 10 -7.89 2.65 -5.81
C TYR A 10 -7.51 1.17 -5.82
N GLY A 11 -8.47 0.27 -5.99
CA GLY A 11 -8.26 -1.18 -5.89
C GLY A 11 -7.86 -1.61 -4.48
N VAL A 12 -8.41 -0.96 -3.44
CA VAL A 12 -8.16 -1.32 -2.03
C VAL A 12 -8.64 -2.73 -1.72
N ARG A 13 -9.73 -3.16 -2.37
CA ARG A 13 -10.18 -4.54 -2.37
C ARG A 13 -10.00 -5.13 -3.76
N PRO A 14 -9.17 -6.17 -3.90
CA PRO A 14 -8.89 -6.76 -5.20
C PRO A 14 -10.07 -7.55 -5.74
N LEU A 15 -10.19 -7.61 -7.06
CA LEU A 15 -11.08 -8.55 -7.71
C LEU A 15 -10.45 -9.04 -9.03
N PHE A 16 -10.40 -10.35 -9.20
CA PHE A 16 -9.97 -11.00 -10.44
C PHE A 16 -11.15 -11.70 -11.08
N LYS A 17 -11.12 -11.79 -12.41
CA LYS A 17 -12.09 -12.53 -13.21
C LYS A 17 -11.40 -13.52 -14.14
N PHE A 18 -12.11 -14.60 -14.41
CA PHE A 18 -11.84 -15.58 -15.43
C PHE A 18 -13.11 -15.71 -16.26
N LEU A 19 -13.05 -15.37 -17.56
CA LEU A 19 -14.21 -15.42 -18.45
C LEU A 19 -13.85 -16.19 -19.72
N THR A 20 -14.55 -17.30 -19.96
CA THR A 20 -14.39 -18.10 -21.18
C THR A 20 -15.26 -17.58 -22.33
N ASP A 21 -14.88 -17.93 -23.57
CA ASP A 21 -15.62 -17.56 -24.79
C ASP A 21 -17.07 -18.06 -24.79
N ASP A 22 -17.34 -19.20 -24.13
CA ASP A 22 -18.70 -19.75 -24.00
C ASP A 22 -19.48 -19.15 -22.81
N GLY A 23 -18.94 -18.12 -22.16
CA GLY A 23 -19.63 -17.31 -21.15
C GLY A 23 -19.63 -17.89 -19.74
N PHE A 24 -18.64 -18.71 -19.37
CA PHE A 24 -18.43 -19.05 -17.96
C PHE A 24 -17.60 -17.97 -17.28
N LEU A 25 -18.19 -17.34 -16.26
CA LEU A 25 -17.54 -16.34 -15.43
C LEU A 25 -17.25 -16.93 -14.06
N ALA A 26 -15.99 -16.86 -13.64
CA ALA A 26 -15.58 -17.00 -12.26
C ALA A 26 -14.94 -15.69 -11.80
N VAL A 27 -15.22 -15.30 -10.57
CA VAL A 27 -14.63 -14.13 -9.92
C VAL A 27 -14.08 -14.55 -8.57
N CYS A 28 -12.93 -14.00 -8.19
CA CYS A 28 -12.30 -14.25 -6.90
C CYS A 28 -11.53 -13.02 -6.45
N SER A 29 -11.42 -12.80 -5.14
CA SER A 29 -10.61 -11.68 -4.60
C SER A 29 -9.13 -11.83 -4.95
N GLU A 30 -8.64 -13.06 -5.07
CA GLU A 30 -7.23 -13.37 -5.34
C GLU A 30 -7.15 -14.31 -6.54
N ALA A 31 -6.18 -14.09 -7.41
CA ALA A 31 -6.06 -14.80 -8.69
C ALA A 31 -5.84 -16.31 -8.49
N LYS A 32 -5.17 -16.72 -7.41
CA LYS A 32 -4.93 -18.12 -7.02
C LYS A 32 -6.21 -18.90 -6.73
N GLY A 33 -7.33 -18.24 -6.46
CA GLY A 33 -8.64 -18.90 -6.38
C GLY A 33 -9.21 -19.32 -7.74
N LEU A 34 -8.59 -18.88 -8.84
CA LEU A 34 -9.02 -19.12 -10.22
C LEU A 34 -8.06 -20.03 -11.00
N THR A 35 -6.81 -20.20 -10.55
CA THR A 35 -5.75 -20.91 -11.30
C THR A 35 -6.02 -22.39 -11.54
N ASP A 36 -6.74 -23.04 -10.62
CA ASP A 36 -7.05 -24.48 -10.71
C ASP A 36 -8.36 -24.78 -11.45
N ILE A 37 -9.06 -23.74 -11.94
CA ILE A 37 -10.27 -23.91 -12.71
C ILE A 37 -9.92 -24.48 -14.08
N THR A 38 -10.04 -25.80 -14.20
CA THR A 38 -9.92 -26.53 -15.46
C THR A 38 -11.30 -26.88 -15.98
N ARG A 39 -11.54 -26.65 -17.28
CA ARG A 39 -12.83 -26.99 -17.90
C ARG A 39 -12.64 -27.98 -19.04
N ALA A 40 -13.50 -29.00 -19.05
CA ALA A 40 -13.43 -30.14 -19.97
C ALA A 40 -13.51 -29.79 -21.46
N THR A 41 -13.84 -28.55 -21.83
CA THR A 41 -14.00 -28.14 -23.24
C THR A 41 -13.66 -26.65 -23.45
N ALA A 42 -12.63 -26.44 -24.29
CA ALA A 42 -12.30 -25.27 -25.13
C ALA A 42 -11.79 -23.96 -24.49
N SER A 43 -10.61 -23.57 -24.99
CA SER A 43 -9.82 -22.34 -24.80
C SER A 43 -9.41 -22.00 -23.35
N PRO A 44 -8.10 -21.90 -23.03
CA PRO A 44 -7.68 -21.33 -21.77
C PRO A 44 -8.13 -19.87 -21.72
N ALA A 45 -8.98 -19.52 -20.74
CA ALA A 45 -9.32 -18.14 -20.48
C ALA A 45 -8.26 -17.50 -19.58
N ASN A 46 -7.98 -16.22 -19.82
CA ASN A 46 -7.01 -15.47 -19.04
C ASN A 46 -7.64 -15.01 -17.73
N ILE A 47 -6.87 -15.12 -16.64
CA ILE A 47 -7.19 -14.48 -15.37
C ILE A 47 -6.73 -13.04 -15.46
N VAL A 48 -7.65 -12.10 -15.26
CA VAL A 48 -7.36 -10.67 -15.31
C VAL A 48 -7.90 -9.97 -14.08
N ALA A 49 -7.16 -8.99 -13.57
CA ALA A 49 -7.66 -8.08 -12.55
C ALA A 49 -8.81 -7.24 -13.14
N LEU A 50 -9.85 -6.98 -12.35
CA LEU A 50 -10.78 -5.91 -12.67
C LEU A 50 -10.06 -4.58 -12.44
N LEU A 51 -10.36 -3.56 -13.26
CA LEU A 51 -9.63 -2.29 -13.17
C LEU A 51 -10.21 -1.45 -12.02
N PRO A 52 -9.37 -0.84 -11.16
CA PRO A 52 -9.84 0.09 -10.14
C PRO A 52 -10.72 1.20 -10.70
N GLY A 53 -11.79 1.54 -9.98
CA GLY A 53 -12.75 2.56 -10.37
C GLY A 53 -13.62 2.20 -11.58
N HIS A 54 -13.66 0.91 -11.97
CA HIS A 54 -14.52 0.40 -13.03
C HIS A 54 -15.60 -0.54 -12.50
N PHE A 55 -16.67 -0.65 -13.28
CA PHE A 55 -17.62 -1.75 -13.17
C PHE A 55 -17.72 -2.46 -14.53
N GLU A 56 -18.07 -3.73 -14.49
CA GLU A 56 -18.40 -4.51 -15.69
C GLU A 56 -19.78 -5.14 -15.51
N ALA A 57 -20.64 -4.92 -16.50
CA ALA A 57 -22.00 -5.44 -16.49
C ALA A 57 -22.14 -6.59 -17.48
N PHE A 58 -22.85 -7.63 -17.05
CA PHE A 58 -23.03 -8.86 -17.81
C PHE A 58 -24.51 -9.20 -18.03
N ASP A 59 -24.80 -9.67 -19.23
CA ASP A 59 -26.08 -10.27 -19.59
C ASP A 59 -26.12 -11.73 -19.13
N LEU A 60 -27.04 -12.04 -18.21
CA LEU A 60 -27.30 -13.43 -17.80
C LEU A 60 -28.21 -14.14 -18.81
N LYS A 61 -27.66 -15.13 -19.53
CA LYS A 61 -28.40 -15.97 -20.47
C LYS A 61 -29.20 -17.05 -19.74
N GLN A 62 -30.23 -17.58 -20.38
CA GLN A 62 -31.07 -18.65 -19.80
C GLN A 62 -30.28 -19.93 -19.45
N SER A 63 -29.16 -20.17 -20.12
CA SER A 63 -28.24 -21.27 -19.83
C SER A 63 -27.43 -21.09 -18.54
N GLY A 64 -27.55 -19.95 -17.86
CA GLY A 64 -26.70 -19.56 -16.73
C GLY A 64 -25.34 -18.99 -17.16
N LYS A 65 -25.05 -18.94 -18.47
CA LYS A 65 -23.86 -18.28 -19.02
C LYS A 65 -24.01 -16.77 -19.04
N VAL A 66 -22.89 -16.07 -19.08
CA VAL A 66 -22.86 -14.61 -19.15
C VAL A 66 -22.21 -14.13 -20.43
N GLN A 67 -22.54 -12.90 -20.83
CA GLN A 67 -21.85 -12.16 -21.87
C GLN A 67 -21.55 -10.76 -21.33
N SER A 68 -20.29 -10.32 -21.43
CA SER A 68 -19.94 -8.94 -21.08
C SER A 68 -20.65 -7.98 -22.01
N VAL A 69 -21.32 -6.98 -21.44
CA VAL A 69 -22.10 -5.98 -22.18
C VAL A 69 -21.35 -4.66 -22.19
N GLN A 70 -20.79 -4.27 -21.06
CA GLN A 70 -20.11 -2.99 -20.88
C GLN A 70 -19.09 -3.09 -19.76
N MET A 71 -17.98 -2.37 -19.94
CA MET A 71 -16.99 -2.10 -18.90
C MET A 71 -16.72 -0.60 -18.92
N GLU A 72 -17.05 0.09 -17.83
CA GLU A 72 -16.97 1.55 -17.78
C GLU A 72 -16.35 2.04 -16.46
N PRO A 73 -15.56 3.12 -16.51
CA PRO A 73 -15.11 3.80 -15.30
C PRO A 73 -16.29 4.53 -14.64
N PHE A 74 -16.51 4.29 -13.35
CA PHE A 74 -17.51 5.04 -12.58
C PHE A 74 -16.88 6.18 -11.75
N HIS A 75 -15.58 6.13 -11.47
CA HIS A 75 -14.92 7.14 -10.66
C HIS A 75 -13.41 7.28 -10.98
N CYS A 76 -12.84 8.43 -10.62
CA CYS A 76 -11.42 8.75 -10.76
C CYS A 76 -10.98 9.52 -9.53
N CYS A 77 -9.76 9.26 -9.06
CA CYS A 77 -9.18 9.85 -7.85
C CYS A 77 -9.16 11.38 -7.80
N THR A 78 -9.26 12.07 -8.94
CA THR A 78 -9.27 13.54 -9.04
C THR A 78 -10.65 14.16 -8.97
N LYS A 79 -11.72 13.37 -8.89
CA LYS A 79 -13.11 13.84 -8.83
C LYS A 79 -13.66 13.66 -7.42
N GLU A 80 -14.56 14.54 -7.01
CA GLU A 80 -15.38 14.27 -5.82
C GLU A 80 -16.27 13.05 -6.10
N PRO A 81 -16.41 12.09 -5.16
CA PRO A 81 -17.22 10.92 -5.41
C PRO A 81 -18.70 11.28 -5.49
N ALA A 82 -19.44 10.67 -6.42
CA ALA A 82 -20.89 10.89 -6.55
C ALA A 82 -21.67 10.52 -5.28
N HIS A 83 -21.17 9.57 -4.49
CA HIS A 83 -21.76 9.20 -3.20
C HIS A 83 -21.47 10.21 -2.07
N ALA A 84 -20.65 11.24 -2.29
CA ALA A 84 -20.40 12.28 -1.29
C ALA A 84 -21.71 12.90 -0.77
N VAL A 85 -22.79 12.92 -1.56
CA VAL A 85 -24.07 13.46 -1.10
C VAL A 85 -24.71 12.65 0.03
N TYR A 86 -24.35 11.36 0.17
CA TYR A 86 -24.91 10.39 1.12
C TYR A 86 -24.00 10.10 2.32
N ASP A 87 -22.82 10.72 2.42
CA ASP A 87 -21.90 10.49 3.55
C ASP A 87 -22.53 11.03 4.86
N THR A 88 -22.34 10.31 5.94
CA THR A 88 -22.86 10.63 7.27
C THR A 88 -21.95 11.57 8.06
N VAL A 89 -20.73 11.81 7.58
CA VAL A 89 -19.77 12.71 8.24
C VAL A 89 -19.92 14.14 7.72
N GLU A 90 -19.72 15.11 8.62
CA GLU A 90 -19.83 16.55 8.35
C GLU A 90 -19.11 16.94 7.04
N ARG A 91 -19.81 17.73 6.21
CA ARG A 91 -19.23 18.37 5.02
C ARG A 91 -18.31 19.51 5.48
N LEU A 92 -17.35 19.89 4.64
CA LEU A 92 -16.54 21.08 4.88
C LEU A 92 -17.45 22.30 5.13
N PRO A 93 -17.35 22.96 6.30
CA PRO A 93 -18.08 24.18 6.62
C PRO A 93 -18.00 25.23 5.51
N THR A 94 -19.14 25.80 5.11
CA THR A 94 -19.20 26.83 4.04
C THR A 94 -18.78 28.23 4.53
N SER A 95 -18.42 28.41 5.81
CA SER A 95 -18.22 29.73 6.42
C SER A 95 -16.79 30.00 6.94
N MET A 96 -16.15 31.03 6.36
CA MET A 96 -15.28 32.07 6.97
C MET A 96 -14.10 31.70 7.91
N LYS A 97 -13.69 30.43 8.09
CA LYS A 97 -12.48 30.07 8.88
C LYS A 97 -11.53 29.02 8.27
N GLU A 98 -11.71 28.65 7.01
CA GLU A 98 -11.00 27.49 6.47
C GLU A 98 -9.79 27.84 5.61
N THR A 99 -8.60 27.73 6.21
CA THR A 99 -7.33 27.65 5.48
C THR A 99 -7.18 26.25 4.90
N VAL A 100 -6.43 26.08 3.79
CA VAL A 100 -6.13 24.76 3.18
C VAL A 100 -5.73 23.71 4.22
N LYS A 101 -4.98 24.13 5.24
CA LYS A 101 -4.52 23.29 6.35
C LYS A 101 -5.67 22.79 7.24
N GLY A 102 -6.65 23.65 7.52
CA GLY A 102 -7.86 23.27 8.25
C GLY A 102 -8.66 22.19 7.52
N ASN A 103 -8.76 22.31 6.20
CA ASN A 103 -9.55 21.39 5.39
C ASN A 103 -8.89 20.02 5.27
N ILE A 104 -7.56 19.99 5.10
CA ILE A 104 -6.79 18.74 5.12
C ILE A 104 -7.03 18.00 6.44
N ARG A 105 -6.95 18.70 7.58
CA ARG A 105 -7.21 18.10 8.89
C ARG A 105 -8.63 17.58 9.02
N ALA A 106 -9.62 18.39 8.69
CA ALA A 106 -11.03 18.01 8.81
C ALA A 106 -11.35 16.78 7.95
N LEU A 107 -10.89 16.76 6.69
CA LEU A 107 -11.10 15.64 5.78
C LEU A 107 -10.36 14.37 6.22
N PHE A 108 -9.13 14.50 6.73
CA PHE A 108 -8.38 13.37 7.26
C PHE A 108 -9.02 12.81 8.55
N GLU A 109 -9.43 13.67 9.47
CA GLU A 109 -10.14 13.23 10.66
C GLU A 109 -11.47 12.55 10.31
N ASN A 110 -12.21 13.10 9.34
CA ASN A 110 -13.44 12.51 8.83
C ASN A 110 -13.19 11.16 8.14
N SER A 111 -12.05 11.00 7.44
CA SER A 111 -11.71 9.72 6.82
C SER A 111 -11.44 8.63 7.83
N VAL A 112 -10.79 8.96 8.96
CA VAL A 112 -10.61 8.04 10.09
C VAL A 112 -11.94 7.77 10.79
N ARG A 113 -12.74 8.80 11.07
CA ARG A 113 -14.02 8.72 11.80
C ARG A 113 -15.01 7.77 11.14
N LYS A 114 -15.29 7.90 9.83
CA LYS A 114 -16.21 6.96 9.15
C LYS A 114 -15.69 5.52 9.09
N ARG A 115 -14.37 5.35 9.20
CA ARG A 115 -13.73 4.04 9.29
C ARG A 115 -13.73 3.47 10.71
N LEU A 116 -14.40 4.09 11.68
CA LEU A 116 -14.68 3.45 12.98
C LEU A 116 -15.86 2.46 12.92
N MET A 117 -16.53 2.34 11.77
CA MET A 117 -17.64 1.40 11.55
C MET A 117 -17.16 -0.07 11.64
N ALA A 118 -17.15 -0.64 12.84
CA ALA A 118 -16.74 -2.01 13.07
C ALA A 118 -17.44 -2.60 14.30
N GLN A 119 -17.75 -3.90 14.24
CA GLN A 119 -18.20 -4.70 15.39
C GLN A 119 -17.05 -5.51 16.01
N ARG A 120 -15.86 -5.45 15.40
CA ARG A 120 -14.64 -6.14 15.83
C ARG A 120 -13.62 -5.12 16.32
N ARG A 121 -12.68 -5.58 17.16
CA ARG A 121 -11.66 -4.71 17.74
C ARG A 121 -10.80 -4.09 16.65
N ILE A 122 -10.58 -2.78 16.80
CA ILE A 122 -9.78 -1.96 15.89
C ILE A 122 -8.36 -1.83 16.45
N GLY A 123 -7.37 -2.06 15.61
CA GLY A 123 -5.96 -1.80 15.86
C GLY A 123 -5.35 -0.94 14.75
N CYS A 124 -4.06 -0.63 14.87
CA CYS A 124 -3.34 0.20 13.90
C CYS A 124 -1.88 -0.24 13.76
N LEU A 125 -1.38 -0.27 12.53
CA LEU A 125 0.05 -0.37 12.28
C LEU A 125 0.70 0.97 12.61
N LEU A 126 1.83 0.94 13.30
CA LEU A 126 2.57 2.11 13.75
C LEU A 126 4.07 1.90 13.52
N SER A 127 4.59 2.47 12.44
CA SER A 127 6.03 2.41 12.09
C SER A 127 6.84 3.56 12.70
N GLY A 128 6.18 4.55 13.31
CA GLY A 128 6.85 5.78 13.75
C GLY A 128 7.20 6.76 12.61
N GLY A 129 6.88 6.44 11.36
CA GLY A 129 6.85 7.40 10.26
C GLY A 129 5.68 8.37 10.38
N LEU A 130 5.73 9.50 9.64
CA LEU A 130 4.70 10.55 9.69
C LEU A 130 3.27 9.97 9.52
N ASP A 131 3.06 9.14 8.51
CA ASP A 131 1.72 8.76 8.05
C ASP A 131 1.01 7.84 9.04
N SER A 132 1.68 6.75 9.43
CA SER A 132 1.16 5.82 10.43
C SER A 132 0.97 6.49 11.79
N SER A 133 1.84 7.45 12.14
CA SER A 133 1.71 8.23 13.37
C SER A 133 0.49 9.15 13.36
N LEU A 134 0.23 9.85 12.25
CA LEU A 134 -0.99 10.68 12.11
C LEU A 134 -2.27 9.83 12.16
N VAL A 135 -2.27 8.66 11.50
CA VAL A 135 -3.40 7.72 11.55
C VAL A 135 -3.61 7.22 12.98
N ALA A 136 -2.57 6.70 13.64
CA ALA A 136 -2.67 6.14 14.98
C ALA A 136 -3.13 7.20 16.01
N ALA A 137 -2.55 8.40 15.96
CA ALA A 137 -2.91 9.48 16.88
C ALA A 137 -4.37 9.94 16.69
N THR A 138 -4.79 10.11 15.43
CA THR A 138 -6.18 10.48 15.10
C THR A 138 -7.14 9.39 15.51
N LEU A 139 -6.79 8.12 15.26
CA LEU A 139 -7.59 6.96 15.67
C LEU A 139 -7.75 6.90 17.19
N VAL A 140 -6.69 7.08 17.96
CA VAL A 140 -6.75 7.09 19.44
C VAL A 140 -7.60 8.25 19.95
N LYS A 141 -7.45 9.44 19.37
CA LYS A 141 -8.29 10.61 19.69
C LYS A 141 -9.77 10.28 19.47
N LEU A 142 -10.13 9.81 18.27
CA LEU A 142 -11.52 9.53 17.90
C LEU A 142 -12.10 8.34 18.66
N ALA A 143 -11.30 7.31 18.97
CA ALA A 143 -11.73 6.19 19.79
C ALA A 143 -12.19 6.65 21.19
N LYS A 144 -11.54 7.66 21.77
CA LYS A 144 -11.94 8.28 23.04
C LYS A 144 -13.23 9.11 22.89
N GLU A 145 -13.35 9.88 21.80
CA GLU A 145 -14.55 10.67 21.49
C GLU A 145 -15.80 9.76 21.33
N GLU A 146 -15.65 8.66 20.59
CA GLU A 146 -16.69 7.66 20.34
C GLU A 146 -16.85 6.64 21.48
N LYS A 147 -16.08 6.79 22.57
CA LYS A 147 -16.14 5.96 23.79
C LYS A 147 -16.03 4.45 23.52
N LEU A 148 -15.08 4.05 22.67
CA LEU A 148 -14.77 2.64 22.48
C LEU A 148 -14.37 2.00 23.82
N GLN A 149 -14.87 0.79 24.07
CA GLN A 149 -14.72 0.10 25.37
C GLN A 149 -13.38 -0.62 25.53
N TYR A 150 -12.44 -0.41 24.61
CA TYR A 150 -11.12 -1.02 24.60
C TYR A 150 -10.07 0.01 24.17
N PRO A 151 -8.81 -0.10 24.64
CA PRO A 151 -7.73 0.70 24.12
C PRO A 151 -7.40 0.28 22.68
N ILE A 152 -6.98 1.24 21.86
CA ILE A 152 -6.44 0.97 20.53
C ILE A 152 -5.08 0.29 20.71
N GLN A 153 -4.95 -0.89 20.11
CA GLN A 153 -3.68 -1.60 20.02
C GLN A 153 -2.89 -1.08 18.83
N THR A 154 -1.62 -0.76 19.03
CA THR A 154 -0.70 -0.33 17.97
C THR A 154 0.42 -1.33 17.79
N PHE A 155 0.77 -1.66 16.55
CA PHE A 155 1.74 -2.71 16.24
C PHE A 155 2.89 -2.14 15.41
N SER A 156 4.13 -2.35 15.86
CA SER A 156 5.36 -2.09 15.09
C SER A 156 6.11 -3.41 14.86
N ILE A 157 6.94 -3.48 13.81
CA ILE A 157 7.81 -4.63 13.56
C ILE A 157 9.22 -4.15 13.19
N GLY A 158 10.23 -4.78 13.78
CA GLY A 158 11.62 -4.50 13.50
C GLY A 158 12.57 -5.07 14.56
N SER A 159 13.88 -4.91 14.36
CA SER A 159 14.86 -5.18 15.41
C SER A 159 14.73 -4.16 16.54
N GLU A 160 15.18 -4.51 17.74
CA GLU A 160 15.09 -3.66 18.94
C GLU A 160 15.72 -2.26 18.75
N ASP A 161 16.82 -2.21 17.98
CA ASP A 161 17.58 -1.00 17.65
C ASP A 161 17.15 -0.35 16.32
N SER A 162 16.09 -0.85 15.68
CA SER A 162 15.64 -0.33 14.40
C SER A 162 15.04 1.08 14.53
N PRO A 163 15.31 1.98 13.58
CA PRO A 163 14.86 3.37 13.67
C PRO A 163 13.34 3.51 13.69
N ASP A 164 12.60 2.55 13.11
CA ASP A 164 11.13 2.55 13.10
C ASP A 164 10.56 2.11 14.44
N VAL A 165 11.07 1.03 15.06
CA VAL A 165 10.62 0.59 16.40
C VAL A 165 10.87 1.69 17.44
N LEU A 166 12.04 2.34 17.40
CA LEU A 166 12.35 3.45 18.32
C LEU A 166 11.38 4.63 18.17
N ALA A 167 11.00 4.99 16.93
CA ALA A 167 10.03 6.06 16.70
C ALA A 167 8.60 5.66 17.03
N ALA A 168 8.20 4.43 16.69
CA ALA A 168 6.88 3.88 17.03
C ALA A 168 6.65 3.91 18.55
N ARG A 169 7.67 3.51 19.34
CA ARG A 169 7.63 3.56 20.80
C ARG A 169 7.37 4.96 21.34
N LYS A 170 8.04 5.97 20.78
CA LYS A 170 7.83 7.38 21.16
C LYS A 170 6.41 7.86 20.86
N VAL A 171 5.90 7.54 19.66
CA VAL A 171 4.54 7.91 19.26
C VAL A 171 3.50 7.21 20.13
N ALA A 172 3.68 5.91 20.38
CA ALA A 172 2.79 5.12 21.22
C ALA A 172 2.71 5.67 22.65
N ALA A 173 3.86 6.02 23.23
CA ALA A 173 3.92 6.66 24.55
C ALA A 173 3.21 8.03 24.56
N HIS A 174 3.36 8.82 23.49
CA HIS A 174 2.71 10.14 23.36
C HIS A 174 1.18 10.04 23.26
N ILE A 175 0.66 9.10 22.46
CA ILE A 175 -0.78 8.97 22.23
C ILE A 175 -1.48 8.11 23.31
N GLY A 176 -0.71 7.31 24.05
CA GLY A 176 -1.20 6.39 25.07
C GLY A 176 -1.93 5.18 24.51
N SER A 177 -1.39 4.56 23.46
CA SER A 177 -1.90 3.31 22.89
C SER A 177 -1.38 2.08 23.63
N GLU A 178 -2.07 0.95 23.49
CA GLU A 178 -1.57 -0.36 23.93
C GLU A 178 -0.58 -0.88 22.88
N HIS A 179 0.72 -0.62 23.06
CA HIS A 179 1.72 -0.88 22.02
C HIS A 179 2.34 -2.27 22.10
N HIS A 180 2.43 -2.91 20.95
CA HIS A 180 3.08 -4.19 20.72
C HIS A 180 4.25 -4.00 19.75
N GLU A 181 5.45 -4.34 20.19
CA GLU A 181 6.66 -4.33 19.37
C GLU A 181 6.99 -5.76 18.96
N VAL A 182 6.90 -6.05 17.67
CA VAL A 182 7.16 -7.38 17.10
C VAL A 182 8.62 -7.45 16.66
N ASN A 183 9.37 -8.39 17.23
CA ASN A 183 10.75 -8.61 16.83
C ASN A 183 10.83 -9.16 15.41
N PHE A 184 11.79 -8.66 14.63
CA PHE A 184 12.09 -9.14 13.28
C PHE A 184 13.54 -9.62 13.19
N THR A 185 13.75 -10.82 12.65
CA THR A 185 15.08 -11.33 12.28
C THR A 185 15.17 -11.57 10.78
N ALA A 186 16.38 -11.46 10.22
CA ALA A 186 16.60 -11.71 8.80
C ALA A 186 16.32 -13.18 8.45
N GLU A 187 16.64 -14.10 9.36
CA GLU A 187 16.39 -15.53 9.20
C GLU A 187 14.89 -15.83 9.06
N GLU A 188 14.06 -15.28 9.95
CA GLU A 188 12.59 -15.41 9.86
C GLU A 188 12.05 -14.75 8.59
N GLY A 189 12.58 -13.59 8.22
CA GLY A 189 12.21 -12.89 6.99
C GLY A 189 12.49 -13.74 5.74
N ILE A 190 13.68 -14.36 5.66
CA ILE A 190 14.09 -15.21 4.52
C ILE A 190 13.17 -16.43 4.40
N GLN A 191 12.83 -17.06 5.52
CA GLN A 191 12.02 -18.28 5.55
C GLN A 191 10.61 -18.09 4.96
N VAL A 192 10.05 -16.88 5.04
CA VAL A 192 8.69 -16.59 4.56
C VAL A 192 8.64 -15.97 3.17
N VAL A 193 9.77 -15.68 2.50
CA VAL A 193 9.78 -15.01 1.19
C VAL A 193 8.92 -15.75 0.15
N GLU A 194 9.04 -17.08 0.09
CA GLU A 194 8.24 -17.87 -0.85
C GLU A 194 6.73 -17.81 -0.55
N GLU A 195 6.37 -17.93 0.73
CA GLU A 195 4.97 -17.84 1.18
C GLU A 195 4.39 -16.45 0.94
N VAL A 196 5.20 -15.41 1.13
CA VAL A 196 4.84 -14.02 0.82
C VAL A 196 4.57 -13.84 -0.67
N ILE A 197 5.44 -14.34 -1.56
CA ILE A 197 5.23 -14.26 -3.02
C ILE A 197 3.94 -14.99 -3.43
N TYR A 198 3.65 -16.15 -2.83
CA TYR A 198 2.38 -16.85 -3.01
C TYR A 198 1.18 -15.98 -2.62
N HIS A 199 1.20 -15.33 -1.44
CA HIS A 199 0.08 -14.47 -1.05
C HIS A 199 -0.05 -13.20 -1.89
N LEU A 200 1.07 -12.62 -2.34
CA LEU A 200 1.06 -11.39 -3.12
C LEU A 200 0.63 -11.58 -4.57
N GLU A 201 0.91 -12.73 -5.17
CA GLU A 201 0.67 -12.97 -6.61
C GLU A 201 1.44 -11.97 -7.50
N THR A 202 2.64 -11.57 -7.07
CA THR A 202 3.54 -10.67 -7.80
C THR A 202 5.01 -11.00 -7.55
N TYR A 203 5.88 -10.52 -8.42
CA TYR A 203 7.33 -10.66 -8.35
C TYR A 203 8.04 -9.29 -8.27
N ASP A 204 7.30 -8.21 -8.01
CA ASP A 204 7.88 -6.88 -7.84
C ASP A 204 8.81 -6.79 -6.62
N ILE A 205 10.01 -6.24 -6.82
CA ILE A 205 11.09 -6.25 -5.82
C ILE A 205 10.70 -5.46 -4.57
N THR A 206 10.23 -4.22 -4.74
CA THR A 206 9.85 -3.34 -3.63
C THR A 206 8.70 -3.94 -2.84
N THR A 207 7.71 -4.45 -3.57
CA THR A 207 6.51 -5.06 -3.00
C THR A 207 6.88 -6.28 -2.16
N VAL A 208 7.66 -7.23 -2.68
CA VAL A 208 8.07 -8.43 -1.94
C VAL A 208 8.90 -8.06 -0.70
N ARG A 209 9.91 -7.20 -0.82
CA ARG A 209 10.76 -6.79 0.31
C ARG A 209 9.96 -6.19 1.46
N ALA A 210 9.05 -5.26 1.16
CA ALA A 210 8.21 -4.60 2.16
C ALA A 210 7.12 -5.53 2.72
N SER A 211 6.67 -6.51 1.95
CA SER A 211 5.59 -7.42 2.36
C SER A 211 6.01 -8.42 3.42
N VAL A 212 7.28 -8.80 3.49
CA VAL A 212 7.78 -9.76 4.49
C VAL A 212 7.50 -9.28 5.93
N GLY A 213 7.84 -8.04 6.26
CA GLY A 213 7.53 -7.48 7.57
C GLY A 213 6.02 -7.33 7.82
N MET A 214 5.28 -6.91 6.80
CA MET A 214 3.82 -6.73 6.93
C MET A 214 3.08 -8.06 7.09
N TYR A 215 3.58 -9.13 6.47
CA TYR A 215 3.10 -10.50 6.63
C TYR A 215 3.33 -10.99 8.06
N LEU A 216 4.57 -10.88 8.55
CA LEU A 216 4.93 -11.33 9.90
C LEU A 216 4.19 -10.56 11.00
N ILE A 217 4.04 -9.24 10.88
CA ILE A 217 3.26 -8.47 11.87
C ILE A 217 1.77 -8.82 11.81
N SER A 218 1.23 -9.09 10.62
CA SER A 218 -0.16 -9.54 10.46
C SER A 218 -0.38 -10.92 11.10
N LYS A 219 0.57 -11.84 10.92
CA LYS A 219 0.58 -13.14 11.61
C LYS A 219 0.58 -12.95 13.13
N TYR A 220 1.45 -12.09 13.65
CA TYR A 220 1.51 -11.78 15.08
C TYR A 220 0.18 -11.23 15.59
N ILE A 221 -0.43 -10.25 14.91
CA ILE A 221 -1.71 -9.65 15.31
C ILE A 221 -2.79 -10.72 15.40
N LYS A 222 -2.87 -11.61 14.42
CA LYS A 222 -3.82 -12.73 14.39
C LYS A 222 -3.62 -13.72 15.53
N GLU A 223 -2.37 -14.05 15.86
CA GLU A 223 -2.04 -15.06 16.85
C GLU A 223 -2.03 -14.54 18.29
N LYS A 224 -1.74 -13.26 18.50
CA LYS A 224 -1.40 -12.68 19.81
C LYS A 224 -2.33 -11.54 20.25
N SER A 225 -3.27 -11.12 19.41
CA SER A 225 -4.21 -10.04 19.73
C SER A 225 -5.64 -10.37 19.33
N GLU A 226 -6.58 -9.51 19.73
CA GLU A 226 -7.99 -9.59 19.32
C GLU A 226 -8.32 -8.59 18.19
N SER A 227 -7.35 -7.76 17.79
CA SER A 227 -7.53 -6.76 16.73
C SER A 227 -7.71 -7.44 15.39
N VAL A 228 -8.75 -7.05 14.66
CA VAL A 228 -9.11 -7.63 13.35
C VAL A 228 -9.17 -6.56 12.29
N VAL A 229 -9.67 -5.38 12.63
CA VAL A 229 -9.71 -4.22 11.74
C VAL A 229 -8.43 -3.42 11.97
N ILE A 230 -7.55 -3.36 10.98
CA ILE A 230 -6.22 -2.77 11.10
C ILE A 230 -6.10 -1.54 10.23
N PHE A 231 -5.90 -0.40 10.88
CA PHE A 231 -5.62 0.87 10.22
C PHE A 231 -4.16 0.94 9.79
N SER A 232 -3.91 1.57 8.65
CA SER A 232 -2.56 1.81 8.14
C SER A 232 -2.46 3.11 7.33
N GLY A 233 -1.22 3.52 7.06
CA GLY A 233 -0.85 4.80 6.44
C GLY A 233 -0.67 4.78 4.92
N GLU A 234 -0.91 3.66 4.23
CA GLU A 234 -0.76 3.55 2.77
C GLU A 234 -1.60 4.60 2.02
N GLY A 235 -1.07 5.03 0.87
CA GLY A 235 -1.68 6.07 0.03
C GLY A 235 -1.21 7.48 0.34
N SER A 236 -0.57 7.71 1.49
CA SER A 236 -0.09 9.04 1.86
C SER A 236 1.05 9.51 0.95
N ASP A 237 2.06 8.68 0.70
CA ASP A 237 3.22 9.05 -0.13
C ASP A 237 2.81 9.39 -1.57
N GLU A 238 1.90 8.61 -2.14
CA GLU A 238 1.39 8.77 -3.49
C GLU A 238 0.52 10.02 -3.61
N LEU A 239 -0.31 10.29 -2.60
CA LEU A 239 -1.17 11.48 -2.57
C LEU A 239 -0.37 12.76 -2.33
N THR A 240 0.63 12.71 -1.44
CA THR A 240 1.28 13.91 -0.89
C THR A 240 2.71 14.12 -1.39
N GLN A 241 3.12 13.39 -2.44
CA GLN A 241 4.44 13.49 -3.07
C GLN A 241 5.57 13.19 -2.07
N GLY A 242 5.41 12.09 -1.34
CA GLY A 242 6.18 11.73 -0.16
C GLY A 242 7.45 10.92 -0.40
N TYR A 243 7.57 10.23 -1.53
CA TYR A 243 8.82 9.55 -1.86
C TYR A 243 9.93 10.57 -2.11
N LEU A 244 11.15 10.29 -1.64
CA LEU A 244 12.25 11.27 -1.77
C LEU A 244 12.60 11.62 -3.22
N TYR A 245 12.29 10.76 -4.20
CA TYR A 245 12.52 11.11 -5.60
C TYR A 245 11.67 12.31 -6.07
N PHE A 246 10.59 12.68 -5.39
CA PHE A 246 9.81 13.89 -5.69
C PHE A 246 10.61 15.19 -5.52
N HIS A 247 11.68 15.20 -4.71
CA HIS A 247 12.61 16.33 -4.67
C HIS A 247 13.35 16.56 -5.99
N LYS A 248 13.41 15.54 -6.87
CA LYS A 248 14.02 15.60 -8.19
C LYS A 248 13.01 15.84 -9.32
N ALA A 249 11.74 16.08 -8.99
CA ALA A 249 10.73 16.39 -9.98
C ALA A 249 11.12 17.64 -10.77
N PRO A 250 11.07 17.62 -12.12
CA PRO A 250 11.51 18.76 -12.93
C PRO A 250 10.57 19.97 -12.81
N THR A 251 9.29 19.73 -12.53
CA THR A 251 8.27 20.77 -12.32
C THR A 251 7.19 20.29 -11.34
N PRO A 252 6.45 21.21 -10.69
CA PRO A 252 5.28 20.87 -9.88
C PRO A 252 4.24 20.04 -10.65
N LYS A 253 4.04 20.35 -11.94
CA LYS A 253 3.16 19.60 -12.83
C LYS A 253 3.61 18.16 -13.03
N ALA A 254 4.89 17.93 -13.28
CA ALA A 254 5.43 16.57 -13.41
C ALA A 254 5.28 15.76 -12.11
N ALA A 255 5.43 16.41 -10.94
CA ALA A 255 5.16 15.80 -9.64
C ALA A 255 3.67 15.47 -9.45
N ALA A 256 2.77 16.37 -9.87
CA ALA A 256 1.33 16.14 -9.80
C ALA A 256 0.88 15.00 -10.72
N GLU A 257 1.38 14.93 -11.95
CA GLU A 257 1.13 13.85 -12.91
C GLU A 257 1.61 12.50 -12.36
N ASP A 258 2.79 12.47 -11.73
CA ASP A 258 3.33 11.25 -11.14
C ASP A 258 2.54 10.80 -9.90
N SER A 259 2.11 11.72 -9.05
CA SER A 259 1.20 11.43 -7.94
C SER A 259 -0.10 10.76 -8.41
N VAL A 260 -0.72 11.29 -9.47
CA VAL A 260 -1.93 10.68 -10.06
C VAL A 260 -1.64 9.31 -10.68
N ARG A 261 -0.49 9.13 -11.33
CA ARG A 261 -0.06 7.81 -11.84
C ARG A 261 0.08 6.80 -10.70
N LEU A 262 0.81 7.14 -9.64
CA LEU A 262 1.01 6.27 -8.49
C LEU A 262 -0.33 5.86 -7.85
N LEU A 263 -1.24 6.81 -7.65
CA LEU A 263 -2.58 6.52 -7.14
C LEU A 263 -3.38 5.53 -8.02
N LYS A 264 -3.17 5.54 -9.34
CA LYS A 264 -3.81 4.58 -10.26
C LYS A 264 -3.13 3.21 -10.27
N GLU A 265 -1.87 3.14 -9.89
CA GLU A 265 -1.05 1.92 -9.87
C GLU A 265 -0.96 1.29 -8.48
N LEU A 266 -1.53 1.91 -7.44
CA LEU A 266 -1.51 1.42 -6.06
C LEU A 266 -1.92 -0.06 -5.93
N TYR A 267 -2.94 -0.48 -6.69
CA TYR A 267 -3.46 -1.84 -6.72
C TYR A 267 -2.47 -2.90 -7.24
N LEU A 268 -1.35 -2.48 -7.86
CA LEU A 268 -0.26 -3.36 -8.29
C LEU A 268 0.86 -3.45 -7.23
N PHE A 269 0.92 -2.49 -6.30
CA PHE A 269 2.07 -2.27 -5.42
C PHE A 269 1.64 -2.17 -3.94
N ASP A 270 1.66 -0.98 -3.35
CA ASP A 270 1.47 -0.76 -1.91
C ASP A 270 0.13 -1.24 -1.38
N VAL A 271 -0.96 -1.04 -2.14
CA VAL A 271 -2.29 -1.52 -1.74
C VAL A 271 -2.39 -3.04 -1.92
N LEU A 272 -1.77 -3.62 -2.96
CA LEU A 272 -1.68 -5.08 -3.11
C LEU A 272 -0.95 -5.69 -1.90
N ARG A 273 0.23 -5.18 -1.57
CA ARG A 273 0.97 -5.61 -0.36
C ARG A 273 0.09 -5.53 0.87
N ALA A 274 -0.51 -4.36 1.10
CA ALA A 274 -1.23 -4.12 2.34
C ALA A 274 -2.46 -5.02 2.48
N ASP A 275 -3.23 -5.21 1.41
CA ASP A 275 -4.38 -6.09 1.40
C ASP A 275 -3.97 -7.56 1.53
N ARG A 276 -3.08 -8.08 0.66
CA ARG A 276 -2.74 -9.51 0.66
C ARG A 276 -2.08 -9.98 1.93
N THR A 277 -1.15 -9.20 2.49
CA THR A 277 -0.42 -9.61 3.70
C THR A 277 -1.29 -9.57 4.96
N THR A 278 -2.27 -8.67 5.03
CA THR A 278 -3.24 -8.65 6.14
C THR A 278 -4.33 -9.70 5.96
N ALA A 279 -4.86 -9.86 4.75
CA ALA A 279 -5.87 -10.84 4.40
C ALA A 279 -5.37 -12.29 4.56
N ALA A 280 -4.08 -12.56 4.31
CA ALA A 280 -3.44 -13.85 4.57
C ALA A 280 -3.62 -14.36 6.01
N HIS A 281 -3.82 -13.44 6.95
CA HIS A 281 -4.05 -13.75 8.37
C HIS A 281 -5.46 -13.38 8.85
N GLY A 282 -6.40 -13.17 7.94
CA GLY A 282 -7.80 -12.89 8.25
C GLY A 282 -8.01 -11.55 8.96
N LEU A 283 -7.17 -10.56 8.64
CA LEU A 283 -7.29 -9.18 9.11
C LEU A 283 -7.89 -8.30 8.00
N GLU A 284 -8.59 -7.24 8.39
CA GLU A 284 -9.22 -6.29 7.48
C GLU A 284 -8.45 -4.96 7.49
N LEU A 285 -7.82 -4.61 6.36
CA LEU A 285 -7.10 -3.36 6.19
C LEU A 285 -8.03 -2.14 6.06
N ARG A 286 -7.69 -1.01 6.69
CA ARG A 286 -8.30 0.31 6.44
C ARG A 286 -7.24 1.39 6.22
N VAL A 287 -7.36 2.14 5.12
CA VAL A 287 -6.37 3.13 4.67
C VAL A 287 -7.00 4.52 4.54
N PRO A 288 -6.96 5.36 5.59
CA PRO A 288 -7.69 6.65 5.62
C PRO A 288 -7.17 7.71 4.63
N PHE A 289 -5.90 7.60 4.18
CA PHE A 289 -5.34 8.53 3.20
C PHE A 289 -5.97 8.38 1.81
N LEU A 290 -6.48 7.20 1.47
CA LEU A 290 -7.19 6.91 0.22
C LEU A 290 -8.68 7.25 0.28
N ASP A 291 -9.08 8.13 1.20
CA ASP A 291 -10.45 8.60 1.23
C ASP A 291 -10.78 9.51 0.07
N HIS A 292 -11.83 9.17 -0.67
CA HIS A 292 -12.25 9.88 -1.87
C HIS A 292 -12.37 11.40 -1.71
N ARG A 293 -12.84 11.90 -0.56
CA ARG A 293 -12.98 13.35 -0.35
C ARG A 293 -11.63 14.00 -0.02
N LEU A 294 -10.81 13.34 0.80
CA LEU A 294 -9.47 13.80 1.13
C LEU A 294 -8.60 13.87 -0.13
N THR A 295 -8.60 12.81 -0.93
CA THR A 295 -7.81 12.73 -2.15
C THR A 295 -8.29 13.73 -3.20
N ALA A 296 -9.60 13.82 -3.47
CA ALA A 296 -10.16 14.79 -4.40
C ALA A 296 -9.82 16.23 -3.99
N TYR A 297 -9.95 16.55 -2.70
CA TYR A 297 -9.59 17.87 -2.19
C TYR A 297 -8.08 18.14 -2.33
N TYR A 298 -7.22 17.24 -1.83
CA TYR A 298 -5.78 17.44 -1.87
C TYR A 298 -5.27 17.58 -3.31
N LEU A 299 -5.73 16.74 -4.24
CA LEU A 299 -5.36 16.80 -5.66
C LEU A 299 -5.91 18.04 -6.38
N SER A 300 -6.97 18.67 -5.86
CA SER A 300 -7.50 19.94 -6.40
C SER A 300 -6.65 21.15 -6.03
N LEU A 301 -5.75 21.04 -5.05
CA LEU A 301 -4.88 22.13 -4.62
C LEU A 301 -3.86 22.47 -5.73
N PRO A 302 -3.44 23.76 -5.82
CA PRO A 302 -2.37 24.18 -6.73
C PRO A 302 -1.15 23.27 -6.59
N GLU A 303 -0.56 22.88 -7.72
CA GLU A 303 0.51 21.88 -7.79
C GLU A 303 1.72 22.31 -6.94
N GLU A 304 2.05 23.61 -6.94
CA GLU A 304 3.13 24.24 -6.17
C GLU A 304 2.91 24.22 -4.65
N MET A 305 1.67 24.02 -4.20
CA MET A 305 1.38 23.86 -2.78
C MET A 305 1.69 22.44 -2.30
N ARG A 306 1.65 21.46 -3.21
CA ARG A 306 1.82 20.04 -2.88
C ARG A 306 3.27 19.57 -2.93
N THR A 307 4.13 20.27 -3.67
CA THR A 307 5.55 19.90 -3.81
C THR A 307 6.29 19.97 -2.47
N PRO A 308 7.35 19.16 -2.29
CA PRO A 308 8.27 19.31 -1.17
C PRO A 308 8.77 20.75 -1.01
N LYS A 309 8.92 21.23 0.23
CA LYS A 309 9.40 22.58 0.56
C LYS A 309 10.39 22.53 1.71
N HIS A 310 11.34 23.46 1.72
CA HIS A 310 12.34 23.58 2.80
C HIS A 310 13.12 22.28 3.06
N GLY A 311 13.41 21.51 2.02
CA GLY A 311 14.16 20.25 2.13
C GLY A 311 13.36 19.08 2.70
N VAL A 312 12.04 19.22 2.94
CA VAL A 312 11.20 18.14 3.48
C VAL A 312 10.03 17.80 2.56
N GLU A 313 9.82 16.50 2.35
CA GLU A 313 8.66 15.94 1.70
C GLU A 313 7.39 16.13 2.53
N LYS A 314 6.22 16.09 1.89
CA LYS A 314 4.91 16.21 2.55
C LYS A 314 4.77 17.48 3.41
N HIS A 315 5.50 18.55 3.08
CA HIS A 315 5.54 19.76 3.91
C HIS A 315 4.13 20.31 4.22
N LEU A 316 3.23 20.35 3.23
CA LEU A 316 1.86 20.82 3.44
C LEU A 316 1.07 19.93 4.42
N LEU A 317 1.25 18.62 4.37
CA LEU A 317 0.65 17.69 5.33
C LEU A 317 1.20 17.95 6.73
N ARG A 318 2.53 18.02 6.89
CA ARG A 318 3.19 18.29 8.18
C ARG A 318 2.73 19.62 8.79
N ASP A 319 2.75 20.69 8.00
CA ASP A 319 2.30 22.02 8.41
C ASP A 319 0.81 22.05 8.74
N SER A 320 0.01 21.13 8.16
CA SER A 320 -1.40 21.00 8.52
C SER A 320 -1.61 20.48 9.93
N PHE A 321 -0.66 19.73 10.52
CA PHE A 321 -0.75 19.20 11.89
C PHE A 321 0.18 19.89 12.89
N LYS A 322 0.94 20.90 12.45
CA LYS A 322 1.83 21.70 13.28
C LYS A 322 1.05 22.40 14.41
N ASP A 323 1.69 22.51 15.58
CA ASP A 323 1.18 23.19 16.78
C ASP A 323 -0.10 22.57 17.39
N LEU A 324 -0.47 21.35 16.97
CA LEU A 324 -1.61 20.61 17.53
C LEU A 324 -1.25 19.62 18.62
N ASN A 325 0.05 19.34 18.81
CA ASN A 325 0.55 18.32 19.74
C ASN A 325 -0.08 16.92 19.54
N LEU A 326 -0.49 16.60 18.31
CA LEU A 326 -1.14 15.32 17.98
C LEU A 326 -0.13 14.16 18.01
N ILE A 327 1.10 14.43 17.56
CA ILE A 327 2.26 13.55 17.61
C ILE A 327 3.48 14.39 18.03
N PRO A 328 4.58 13.77 18.52
CA PRO A 328 5.79 14.52 18.85
C PRO A 328 6.34 15.30 17.65
N ASP A 329 6.80 16.53 17.86
CA ASP A 329 7.33 17.38 16.78
C ASP A 329 8.52 16.74 16.04
N GLU A 330 9.36 16.00 16.75
CA GLU A 330 10.48 15.26 16.14
C GLU A 330 10.00 14.19 15.14
N ILE A 331 8.79 13.63 15.34
CA ILE A 331 8.16 12.68 14.41
C ILE A 331 7.45 13.43 13.29
N LEU A 332 6.76 14.54 13.62
CA LEU A 332 6.07 15.39 12.65
C LEU A 332 7.03 15.93 11.58
N TRP A 333 8.31 16.12 11.90
CA TRP A 333 9.35 16.59 10.99
C TRP A 333 10.43 15.54 10.66
N ARG A 334 10.24 14.29 11.09
CA ARG A 334 11.16 13.18 10.74
C ARG A 334 11.12 12.94 9.23
N ARG A 335 12.32 12.86 8.63
CA ARG A 335 12.53 12.49 7.22
C ARG A 335 11.98 11.10 6.92
N LYS A 336 11.46 10.89 5.70
CA LYS A 336 10.96 9.59 5.23
C LYS A 336 12.04 8.50 5.31
N GLU A 337 11.71 7.43 6.03
CA GLU A 337 12.38 6.12 5.92
C GLU A 337 11.46 5.15 5.15
N ALA A 338 12.03 4.31 4.28
CA ALA A 338 11.28 3.27 3.57
C ALA A 338 11.02 2.08 4.51
N PHE A 339 9.83 1.46 4.41
CA PHE A 339 9.40 0.43 5.36
C PHE A 339 10.38 -0.75 5.44
N SER A 340 10.76 -1.33 4.30
CA SER A 340 11.71 -2.45 4.27
C SER A 340 13.10 -2.11 4.84
N ASP A 341 13.47 -0.84 4.83
CA ASP A 341 14.79 -0.35 5.25
C ASP A 341 14.82 0.15 6.69
N GLY A 342 13.65 0.42 7.28
CA GLY A 342 13.49 0.89 8.66
C GLY A 342 13.30 -0.23 9.69
N MET A 343 13.05 -1.47 9.25
CA MET A 343 12.81 -2.64 10.13
C MET A 343 14.08 -3.23 10.76
N MET A 344 15.26 -2.99 10.20
CA MET A 344 16.51 -3.54 10.73
C MET A 344 17.47 -2.42 11.15
N SER A 345 18.48 -2.80 11.93
CA SER A 345 19.59 -1.93 12.32
C SER A 345 20.22 -1.25 11.10
N VAL A 346 20.65 0.00 11.27
CA VAL A 346 21.40 0.76 10.25
C VAL A 346 22.72 0.06 9.88
N LYS A 347 23.22 -0.84 10.75
CA LYS A 347 24.47 -1.59 10.51
C LYS A 347 24.35 -2.63 9.39
N LYS A 348 23.20 -3.31 9.27
CA LYS A 348 22.95 -4.33 8.25
C LYS A 348 21.45 -4.37 7.95
N SER A 349 21.08 -3.94 6.74
CA SER A 349 19.68 -3.87 6.33
C SER A 349 19.14 -5.23 5.93
N TRP A 350 17.82 -5.34 5.98
CA TRP A 350 17.07 -6.50 5.48
C TRP A 350 17.42 -6.82 4.02
N TYR A 351 17.47 -5.80 3.17
CA TYR A 351 17.91 -5.90 1.79
C TYR A 351 19.27 -6.58 1.63
N VAL A 352 20.27 -6.19 2.43
CA VAL A 352 21.62 -6.77 2.34
C VAL A 352 21.60 -8.24 2.77
N CYS A 353 20.90 -8.57 3.86
CA CYS A 353 20.76 -9.97 4.29
C CYS A 353 20.11 -10.85 3.22
N LEU A 354 19.06 -10.33 2.57
CA LEU A 354 18.35 -11.06 1.52
C LEU A 354 19.23 -11.26 0.28
N GLN A 355 19.93 -10.23 -0.16
CA GLN A 355 20.88 -10.33 -1.28
C GLN A 355 21.99 -11.34 -1.01
N GLU A 356 22.64 -11.28 0.16
CA GLU A 356 23.69 -12.23 0.54
C GLU A 356 23.17 -13.67 0.57
N HIS A 357 21.93 -13.90 1.02
CA HIS A 357 21.32 -15.23 1.03
C HIS A 357 21.04 -15.73 -0.40
N LEU A 358 20.54 -14.87 -1.27
CA LEU A 358 20.13 -15.21 -2.63
C LEU A 358 21.29 -15.24 -3.65
N GLU A 359 22.46 -14.70 -3.31
CA GLU A 359 23.63 -14.62 -4.21
C GLU A 359 24.04 -15.99 -4.78
N SER A 360 23.89 -17.05 -3.98
CA SER A 360 24.21 -18.44 -4.38
C SER A 360 23.06 -19.18 -5.06
N MET A 361 21.85 -18.63 -5.05
CA MET A 361 20.63 -19.26 -5.59
C MET A 361 20.44 -18.99 -7.09
N VAL A 362 21.03 -17.91 -7.60
CA VAL A 362 20.99 -17.52 -9.02
C VAL A 362 22.40 -17.27 -9.52
N ASN A 363 22.82 -17.99 -10.56
CA ASN A 363 24.14 -17.85 -11.16
C ASN A 363 24.15 -16.87 -12.36
N ASP A 364 25.36 -16.48 -12.79
CA ASP A 364 25.54 -15.47 -13.84
C ASP A 364 25.02 -15.96 -15.20
N ASP A 365 25.16 -17.26 -15.51
CA ASP A 365 24.59 -17.88 -16.72
C ASP A 365 23.06 -17.75 -16.79
N GLN A 366 22.37 -17.84 -15.64
CA GLN A 366 20.93 -17.63 -15.54
C GLN A 366 20.58 -16.16 -15.80
N MET A 367 21.35 -15.23 -15.24
CA MET A 367 21.17 -13.80 -15.45
C MET A 367 21.39 -13.38 -16.91
N GLU A 368 22.43 -13.90 -17.57
CA GLU A 368 22.68 -13.65 -19.00
C GLU A 368 21.52 -14.11 -19.89
N LYS A 369 20.82 -15.17 -19.47
CA LYS A 369 19.67 -15.74 -20.19
C LYS A 369 18.33 -15.17 -19.71
N ALA A 370 18.31 -14.24 -18.76
CA ALA A 370 17.09 -13.77 -18.10
C ALA A 370 16.05 -13.24 -19.09
N SER A 371 16.44 -12.46 -20.09
CA SER A 371 15.52 -11.93 -21.12
C SER A 371 14.95 -13.00 -22.05
N LYS A 372 15.64 -14.14 -22.19
CA LYS A 372 15.15 -15.28 -22.96
C LYS A 372 14.24 -16.17 -22.11
N THR A 373 14.59 -16.39 -20.84
CA THR A 373 13.81 -17.20 -19.91
C THR A 373 12.52 -16.50 -19.48
N PHE A 374 12.60 -15.19 -19.22
CA PHE A 374 11.51 -14.34 -18.76
C PHE A 374 11.37 -13.14 -19.73
N PRO A 375 10.68 -13.32 -20.88
CA PRO A 375 10.59 -12.27 -21.89
C PRO A 375 9.75 -11.06 -21.44
N HIS A 376 8.73 -11.29 -20.61
CA HIS A 376 7.96 -10.23 -19.95
C HIS A 376 8.65 -9.81 -18.65
N ASN A 377 8.91 -8.52 -18.46
CA ASN A 377 9.59 -7.96 -17.29
C ASN A 377 10.85 -8.75 -16.88
N PRO A 378 11.88 -8.83 -17.76
CA PRO A 378 13.09 -9.59 -17.48
C PRO A 378 13.77 -9.06 -16.21
N PRO A 379 14.11 -9.93 -15.24
CA PRO A 379 14.73 -9.51 -14.00
C PRO A 379 16.14 -8.96 -14.25
N ALA A 380 16.44 -7.80 -13.65
CA ALA A 380 17.72 -7.11 -13.80
C ALA A 380 18.73 -7.46 -12.69
N THR A 381 18.30 -8.14 -11.62
CA THR A 381 19.13 -8.54 -10.47
C THR A 381 18.87 -10.01 -10.10
N LYS A 382 19.81 -10.64 -9.40
CA LYS A 382 19.68 -12.02 -8.90
C LYS A 382 18.48 -12.18 -7.97
N GLU A 383 18.22 -11.20 -7.10
CA GLU A 383 17.04 -11.17 -6.25
C GLU A 383 15.74 -11.13 -7.07
N ALA A 384 15.64 -10.23 -8.05
CA ALA A 384 14.47 -10.15 -8.93
C ALA A 384 14.26 -11.46 -9.71
N TYR A 385 15.36 -12.11 -10.11
CA TYR A 385 15.32 -13.40 -10.78
C TYR A 385 14.77 -14.48 -9.86
N TYR A 386 15.25 -14.55 -8.62
CA TYR A 386 14.74 -15.48 -7.62
C TYR A 386 13.25 -15.27 -7.34
N PHE A 387 12.81 -14.01 -7.12
CA PHE A 387 11.38 -13.72 -6.94
C PHE A 387 10.55 -14.15 -8.13
N ARG A 388 11.04 -13.90 -9.35
CA ARG A 388 10.39 -14.34 -10.58
C ARG A 388 10.32 -15.86 -10.70
N GLN A 389 11.37 -16.58 -10.32
CA GLN A 389 11.35 -18.06 -10.29
C GLN A 389 10.31 -18.59 -9.32
N VAL A 390 10.24 -18.03 -8.11
CA VAL A 390 9.24 -18.42 -7.11
C VAL A 390 7.83 -18.09 -7.59
N PHE A 391 7.63 -16.92 -8.21
CA PHE A 391 6.36 -16.56 -8.81
C PHE A 391 5.94 -17.55 -9.90
N GLU A 392 6.82 -17.88 -10.86
CA GLU A 392 6.51 -18.83 -11.94
C GLU A 392 6.33 -20.28 -11.44
N LYS A 393 6.91 -20.63 -10.28
CA LYS A 393 6.66 -21.91 -9.61
C LYS A 393 5.20 -22.03 -9.14
N HIS A 394 4.62 -20.94 -8.61
CA HIS A 394 3.24 -20.92 -8.10
C HIS A 394 2.21 -20.53 -9.18
N TYR A 395 2.59 -19.64 -10.11
CA TYR A 395 1.73 -19.02 -11.11
C TYR A 395 2.34 -19.08 -12.52
N PRO A 396 2.55 -20.30 -13.06
CA PRO A 396 3.23 -20.47 -14.34
C PRO A 396 2.52 -19.72 -15.46
N GLY A 397 3.27 -18.85 -16.15
CA GLY A 397 2.79 -18.09 -17.30
C GLY A 397 1.88 -16.90 -16.97
N GLN A 398 1.74 -16.53 -15.69
CA GLN A 398 0.87 -15.43 -15.25
C GLN A 398 1.62 -14.10 -15.04
N ALA A 399 2.82 -13.97 -15.60
CA ALA A 399 3.68 -12.81 -15.35
C ALA A 399 3.07 -11.47 -15.77
N GLU A 400 2.09 -11.47 -16.68
CA GLU A 400 1.36 -10.28 -17.14
C GLU A 400 0.45 -9.66 -16.07
N TRP A 401 0.19 -10.34 -14.95
CA TRP A 401 -0.50 -9.72 -13.80
C TRP A 401 0.25 -8.51 -13.25
N LEU A 402 1.58 -8.48 -13.40
CA LEU A 402 2.40 -7.30 -13.15
C LEU A 402 2.79 -6.67 -14.49
N SER A 403 2.31 -5.44 -14.75
CA SER A 403 2.64 -4.72 -15.98
C SER A 403 4.09 -4.23 -16.00
N HIS A 404 4.63 -3.79 -14.86
CA HIS A 404 5.98 -3.24 -14.73
C HIS A 404 6.49 -3.33 -13.30
N TYR A 405 7.82 -3.36 -13.11
CA TYR A 405 8.42 -3.16 -11.78
C TYR A 405 8.19 -1.74 -11.28
N TRP A 406 7.98 -1.59 -9.97
CA TRP A 406 7.95 -0.29 -9.33
C TRP A 406 9.35 0.32 -9.36
N MET A 407 9.49 1.52 -9.93
CA MET A 407 10.77 2.22 -10.02
C MET A 407 10.62 3.72 -9.73
N PRO A 408 11.56 4.34 -8.97
CA PRO A 408 11.54 5.77 -8.68
C PRO A 408 11.82 6.61 -9.93
N ARG A 409 10.99 7.64 -10.18
CA ARG A 409 11.21 8.55 -11.31
C ARG A 409 12.34 9.54 -11.06
N TRP A 410 12.88 10.09 -12.14
CA TRP A 410 13.93 11.12 -12.12
C TRP A 410 15.20 10.69 -11.37
N THR A 411 15.46 9.38 -11.37
CA THR A 411 16.68 8.76 -10.85
C THR A 411 17.22 7.78 -11.88
N ASN A 412 18.54 7.58 -11.90
CA ASN A 412 19.19 6.57 -12.75
C ASN A 412 19.33 5.23 -11.98
N ALA A 413 18.26 4.80 -11.32
CA ALA A 413 18.27 3.62 -10.47
C ALA A 413 18.01 2.35 -11.28
N SER A 414 18.80 1.31 -11.02
CA SER A 414 18.57 -0.06 -11.52
C SER A 414 17.92 -0.98 -10.49
N ASP A 415 17.86 -0.56 -9.23
CA ASP A 415 17.18 -1.23 -8.12
C ASP A 415 16.29 -0.20 -7.40
N PRO A 416 15.06 -0.56 -7.01
CA PRO A 416 14.14 0.39 -6.40
C PRO A 416 14.36 0.63 -4.89
N SER A 417 15.33 -0.03 -4.25
CA SER A 417 15.69 0.19 -2.85
C SER A 417 15.95 1.67 -2.58
N ALA A 418 15.41 2.19 -1.49
CA ALA A 418 15.76 3.54 -1.07
C ALA A 418 17.26 3.67 -0.76
N ARG A 419 17.90 2.60 -0.26
CA ARG A 419 19.32 2.58 0.11
C ARG A 419 20.29 2.61 -1.09
N THR A 420 19.82 2.35 -2.32
CA THR A 420 20.65 2.45 -3.54
C THR A 420 20.56 3.85 -4.18
N LEU A 421 19.66 4.70 -3.68
CA LEU A 421 19.46 6.05 -4.19
C LEU A 421 20.28 7.05 -3.37
N ALA A 422 21.17 7.79 -4.02
CA ALA A 422 22.01 8.82 -3.40
C ALA A 422 21.22 9.87 -2.58
N ILE A 423 19.92 10.05 -2.86
CA ILE A 423 19.09 10.99 -2.10
C ILE A 423 18.77 10.51 -0.68
N TYR A 424 18.90 9.21 -0.36
CA TYR A 424 18.69 8.69 0.99
C TYR A 424 19.97 8.67 1.83
N GLU A 425 21.11 9.05 1.28
CA GLU A 425 22.31 9.28 2.10
C GLU A 425 22.02 10.44 3.08
N PRO A 426 22.38 10.31 4.37
CA PRO A 426 22.31 11.44 5.29
C PRO A 426 23.25 12.53 4.77
N ASP A 427 22.78 13.78 4.75
CA ASP A 427 23.68 14.92 4.58
C ASP A 427 24.76 14.79 5.66
N LYS A 428 26.04 14.81 5.26
CA LYS A 428 27.19 14.64 6.17
C LYS A 428 27.29 15.75 7.25
N GLU A 429 26.32 16.66 7.31
CA GLU A 429 26.25 17.82 8.18
C GLU A 429 25.01 17.86 9.10
N GLN A 430 24.21 16.78 9.22
CA GLN A 430 23.08 16.70 10.17
C GLN A 430 23.32 15.77 11.34
#